data_AF-A0A8S3HYI0-F1
#
_entry.id   AF-A0A8S3HYI0-F1
#
_cell.length_a   1.000
_cell.length_b   1.000
_cell.length_c   1.000
_cell.angle_alpha   90.00
_cell.angle_beta   90.00
_cell.angle_gamma   90.00
#
_symmetry.space_group_name_H-M   'P 1'
#
loop_
_entity.id
_entity.type
_entity.pdbx_description
1 polymer ?
#
loop_
_entity_poly.entity_id
_entity_poly.type
_entity_poly.pdbx_seq_one_letter_code
_entity_poly.pdbx_strand_id
1 'polypeptide(L)'
;MDSPTEDQRKGYLGKCALRSVKYFDVGESFLTDSLHNLYGGAMKKLLKLWFSEDFKRSNWSCFTKLTIISKTLSHYRYLSTTSRTPRPLVKFHRFKANELRLILLFAAPVFKHHLTSTIY
;
A
#
# COMPACT_ATOMS: atom_id res chain seq x y z
N MET A 1 23.81 -6.31 -29.72
CA MET A 1 22.82 -6.60 -28.67
C MET A 1 23.27 -7.90 -28.02
N ASP A 2 23.65 -7.86 -26.75
CA ASP A 2 24.08 -9.07 -26.05
C ASP A 2 22.92 -10.04 -25.87
N SER A 3 23.19 -11.33 -26.07
CA SER A 3 22.22 -12.39 -25.83
C SER A 3 21.81 -12.44 -24.36
N PRO A 4 20.51 -12.63 -24.05
CA PRO A 4 20.03 -12.65 -22.68
C PRO A 4 20.68 -13.80 -21.89
N THR A 5 21.12 -13.48 -20.68
CA THR A 5 21.71 -14.46 -19.76
C THR A 5 20.68 -15.52 -19.38
N GLU A 6 21.14 -16.70 -18.95
CA GLU A 6 20.24 -17.77 -18.47
C GLU A 6 19.26 -17.28 -17.39
N ASP A 7 19.74 -16.36 -16.55
CA ASP A 7 18.95 -15.74 -15.50
C ASP A 7 17.81 -14.86 -16.05
N GLN A 8 18.10 -14.07 -17.07
CA GLN A 8 17.09 -13.26 -17.75
C GLN A 8 16.05 -14.14 -18.45
N ARG A 9 16.47 -15.30 -19.00
CA ARG A 9 15.53 -16.27 -19.59
C ARG A 9 14.59 -16.90 -18.57
N LYS A 10 15.04 -17.02 -17.31
CA LYS A 10 14.23 -17.48 -16.18
C LYS A 10 13.41 -16.37 -15.51
N GLY A 11 13.45 -15.14 -16.05
CA GLY A 11 12.69 -13.99 -15.55
C GLY A 11 13.34 -13.23 -14.39
N TYR A 12 14.60 -13.54 -14.05
CA TYR A 12 15.32 -12.82 -13.01
C TYR A 12 15.90 -11.50 -13.54
N LEU A 13 15.79 -10.44 -12.73
CA LEU A 13 16.27 -9.10 -13.07
C LEU A 13 17.80 -8.96 -13.04
N GLY A 14 18.51 -9.83 -12.31
CA GLY A 14 19.96 -9.78 -12.18
C GLY A 14 20.55 -10.80 -11.22
N LYS A 15 21.86 -10.71 -11.00
CA LYS A 15 22.60 -11.59 -10.09
C LYS A 15 22.12 -11.40 -8.65
N CYS A 16 21.85 -12.49 -7.96
CA CYS A 16 21.40 -12.50 -6.57
C CYS A 16 22.26 -13.46 -5.75
N ALA A 17 22.99 -12.96 -4.75
CA ALA A 17 23.86 -13.77 -3.90
C ALA A 17 23.11 -14.88 -3.16
N LEU A 18 21.83 -14.66 -2.83
CA LEU A 18 21.02 -15.66 -2.15
C LEU A 18 20.76 -16.91 -3.00
N ARG A 19 20.91 -16.84 -4.33
CA ARG A 19 20.76 -18.01 -5.20
C ARG A 19 21.88 -19.03 -5.07
N SER A 20 23.03 -18.67 -4.47
CA SER A 20 24.05 -19.66 -4.16
C SER A 20 23.70 -20.51 -2.94
N VAL A 21 22.63 -20.17 -2.21
CA VAL A 21 22.17 -20.94 -1.06
C VAL A 21 21.46 -22.20 -1.56
N LYS A 22 21.88 -23.35 -1.06
CA LYS A 22 21.32 -24.65 -1.42
C LYS A 22 19.83 -24.69 -1.10
N TYR A 23 19.01 -25.10 -2.09
CA TYR A 23 17.54 -25.15 -2.02
C TYR A 23 16.80 -23.81 -1.94
N PHE A 24 17.49 -22.68 -2.10
CA PHE A 24 16.85 -21.37 -2.14
C PHE A 24 16.32 -21.07 -3.54
N ASP A 25 15.00 -20.96 -3.66
CA ASP A 25 14.30 -20.48 -4.85
C ASP A 25 13.76 -19.06 -4.62
N VAL A 26 14.05 -18.14 -5.53
CA VAL A 26 13.66 -16.72 -5.39
C VAL A 26 12.14 -16.52 -5.47
N GLY A 27 11.41 -17.40 -6.14
CA GLY A 27 9.94 -17.35 -6.21
C GLY A 27 9.26 -17.99 -5.00
N GLU A 28 9.83 -19.06 -4.45
CA GLU A 28 9.17 -19.88 -3.43
C GLU A 28 9.74 -19.72 -2.02
N SER A 29 11.02 -19.36 -1.88
CA SER A 29 11.71 -19.35 -0.58
C SER A 29 11.57 -18.03 0.17
N PHE A 30 11.05 -16.98 -0.45
CA PHE A 30 10.66 -15.77 0.27
C PHE A 30 9.25 -15.94 0.83
N LEU A 31 9.14 -15.87 2.16
CA LEU A 31 7.85 -15.69 2.81
C LEU A 31 7.29 -14.33 2.38
N THR A 32 6.26 -14.37 1.54
CA THR A 32 5.54 -13.14 1.18
C THR A 32 4.78 -12.64 2.41
N ASP A 33 5.24 -11.54 2.99
CA ASP A 33 4.66 -11.00 4.20
C ASP A 33 3.53 -10.00 3.90
N SER A 34 2.69 -9.77 4.91
CA SER A 34 1.55 -8.88 4.80
C SER A 34 1.94 -7.43 4.47
N LEU A 35 3.17 -7.00 4.79
CA LEU A 35 3.66 -5.67 4.46
C LEU A 35 3.68 -5.43 2.95
N HIS A 36 4.16 -6.39 2.16
CA HIS A 36 4.31 -6.22 0.72
C HIS A 36 3.01 -6.51 -0.03
N ASN A 37 2.34 -7.63 0.27
CA ASN A 37 1.16 -8.04 -0.49
C ASN A 37 -0.09 -7.25 -0.11
N LEU A 38 -0.42 -7.23 1.18
CA LEU A 38 -1.68 -6.63 1.64
C LEU A 38 -1.55 -5.12 1.72
N TYR A 39 -0.54 -4.61 2.42
CA TYR A 39 -0.42 -3.17 2.64
C TYR A 39 0.18 -2.47 1.42
N GLY A 40 1.38 -2.88 0.99
CA GLY A 40 2.05 -2.30 -0.17
C GLY A 40 1.31 -2.52 -1.50
N GLY A 41 0.68 -3.67 -1.65
CA GLY A 41 -0.08 -4.05 -2.84
C GLY A 41 -1.54 -3.57 -2.79
N ALA A 42 -2.39 -4.30 -2.07
CA ALA A 42 -3.83 -4.09 -2.09
C ALA A 42 -4.25 -2.72 -1.53
N MET A 43 -3.79 -2.37 -0.32
CA MET A 43 -4.19 -1.12 0.33
C MET A 43 -3.72 0.10 -0.46
N LYS A 44 -2.52 0.07 -1.04
CA LYS A 44 -2.03 1.17 -1.88
C LYS A 44 -2.89 1.37 -3.12
N LYS A 45 -3.34 0.28 -3.76
CA LYS A 45 -4.27 0.34 -4.90
C LYS A 45 -5.64 0.87 -4.47
N LEU A 46 -6.15 0.44 -3.32
CA LEU A 46 -7.43 0.90 -2.77
C LEU A 46 -7.43 2.41 -2.50
N LEU A 47 -6.38 2.94 -1.87
CA LEU A 47 -6.22 4.38 -1.67
C LEU A 47 -6.12 5.14 -2.99
N LYS A 48 -5.44 4.58 -4.00
CA LYS A 48 -5.39 5.18 -5.33
C LYS A 48 -6.78 5.23 -5.97
N LEU A 49 -7.59 4.18 -5.84
CA LEU A 49 -8.97 4.23 -6.30
C LEU A 49 -9.72 5.36 -5.58
N TRP A 50 -9.84 5.30 -4.26
CA TRP A 50 -10.69 6.23 -3.52
C TRP A 50 -10.25 7.70 -3.61
N PHE A 51 -8.96 7.98 -3.76
CA PHE A 51 -8.41 9.34 -3.62
C PHE A 51 -7.61 9.85 -4.81
N SER A 52 -7.51 9.12 -5.93
CA SER A 52 -6.90 9.68 -7.15
C SER A 52 -7.85 10.64 -7.85
N GLU A 53 -7.29 11.69 -8.43
CA GLU A 53 -8.03 12.62 -9.27
C GLU A 53 -8.64 11.93 -10.51
N ASP A 54 -7.96 10.89 -11.01
CA ASP A 54 -8.38 10.09 -12.17
C ASP A 54 -9.82 9.57 -12.02
N PHE A 55 -10.24 9.28 -10.79
CA PHE A 55 -11.55 8.74 -10.47
C PHE A 55 -12.51 9.77 -9.89
N LYS A 56 -12.21 11.08 -9.93
CA LYS A 56 -13.01 12.11 -9.26
C LYS A 56 -14.49 12.15 -9.66
N ARG A 57 -14.83 11.63 -10.84
CA ARG A 57 -16.21 11.57 -11.37
C ARG A 57 -16.96 10.30 -10.96
N SER A 58 -16.27 9.31 -10.38
CA SER A 58 -16.89 8.08 -9.92
C SER A 58 -17.67 8.31 -8.63
N ASN A 59 -18.85 7.70 -8.52
CA ASN A 59 -19.74 7.80 -7.35
C ASN A 59 -19.10 7.28 -6.04
N TRP A 60 -18.13 6.38 -6.13
CA TRP A 60 -17.36 5.84 -5.02
C TRP A 60 -16.09 6.63 -4.71
N SER A 61 -15.74 7.64 -5.51
CA SER A 61 -14.55 8.44 -5.27
C SER A 61 -14.74 9.39 -4.11
N CYS A 62 -13.70 9.50 -3.29
CA CYS A 62 -13.61 10.41 -2.17
C CYS A 62 -12.55 11.50 -2.39
N PHE A 63 -12.14 11.71 -3.64
CA PHE A 63 -11.16 12.73 -4.02
C PHE A 63 -11.49 14.11 -3.45
N THR A 64 -12.75 14.56 -3.58
CA THR A 64 -13.19 15.88 -3.09
C THR A 64 -13.15 16.00 -1.57
N LYS A 65 -13.22 14.88 -0.84
CA LYS A 65 -13.16 14.81 0.63
C LYS A 65 -11.74 14.57 1.15
N LEU A 66 -10.75 14.36 0.29
CA LEU A 66 -9.39 13.97 0.66
C LEU A 66 -8.77 14.89 1.71
N THR A 67 -8.89 16.21 1.53
CA THR A 67 -8.32 17.20 2.46
C THR A 67 -8.98 17.11 3.84
N ILE A 68 -10.31 16.98 3.89
CA ILE A 68 -11.08 16.88 5.14
C ILE A 68 -10.73 15.57 5.86
N ILE A 69 -10.76 14.44 5.14
CA ILE A 69 -10.41 13.12 5.68
C ILE A 69 -8.96 13.12 6.20
N SER A 70 -8.03 13.70 5.44
CA SER A 70 -6.63 13.82 5.85
C SER A 70 -6.47 14.61 7.16
N LYS A 71 -7.23 15.70 7.31
CA LYS A 71 -7.24 16.51 8.54
C LYS A 71 -7.87 15.74 9.71
N THR A 72 -8.94 14.99 9.48
CA THR A 72 -9.54 14.15 10.53
C THR A 72 -8.54 13.08 11.00
N LEU A 73 -7.86 12.41 10.07
CA LEU A 73 -6.86 11.39 10.41
C LEU A 73 -5.63 11.94 11.15
N SER A 74 -5.27 13.21 10.97
CA SER A 74 -4.16 13.81 11.73
C SER A 74 -4.50 14.07 13.20
N HIS A 75 -5.79 14.15 13.55
CA HIS A 75 -6.23 14.27 14.94
C HIS A 75 -6.43 12.93 15.63
N TYR A 76 -6.43 11.83 14.87
CA TYR A 76 -6.62 10.51 15.44
C TYR A 76 -5.35 10.04 16.15
N ARG A 77 -5.48 9.65 17.42
CA ARG A 77 -4.36 9.10 18.20
C ARG A 77 -4.18 7.63 17.86
N TYR A 78 -3.08 7.30 17.20
CA TYR A 78 -2.68 5.91 16.97
C TYR A 78 -2.18 5.27 18.27
N LEU A 79 -2.21 3.93 18.35
CA LEU A 79 -1.70 3.19 19.51
C LEU A 79 -0.24 3.53 19.79
N SER A 80 0.15 3.62 21.06
CA SER A 80 1.51 3.95 21.50
C SER A 80 2.58 2.97 21.01
N THR A 81 2.18 1.74 20.66
CA THR A 81 3.05 0.71 20.08
C THR A 81 3.48 1.03 18.64
N THR A 82 2.93 2.09 18.04
CA THR A 82 3.25 2.48 16.67
C THR A 82 4.33 3.56 16.71
N SER A 83 5.52 3.21 16.22
CA SER A 83 6.70 4.08 16.29
C SER A 83 6.65 5.26 15.31
N ARG A 84 5.65 5.32 14.41
CA ARG A 84 5.54 6.35 13.38
C ARG A 84 4.10 6.80 13.21
N THR A 85 3.89 8.10 13.33
CA THR A 85 2.67 8.76 12.84
C THR A 85 2.66 8.70 11.31
N PRO A 86 1.57 8.24 10.69
CA PRO A 86 1.45 8.23 9.24
C PRO A 86 1.47 9.65 8.71
N ARG A 87 2.00 9.82 7.51
CA ARG A 87 1.95 11.10 6.80
C ARG A 87 0.50 11.50 6.54
N PRO A 88 0.24 12.79 6.23
CA PRO A 88 -1.07 13.23 5.79
C PRO A 88 -1.57 12.40 4.60
N LEU A 89 -2.86 12.04 4.60
CA LEU A 89 -3.46 11.20 3.56
C LEU A 89 -3.33 11.80 2.16
N VAL A 90 -3.27 13.13 2.03
CA VAL A 90 -2.95 13.81 0.76
C VAL A 90 -1.64 13.31 0.10
N LYS A 91 -0.73 12.70 0.87
CA LYS A 91 0.53 12.10 0.39
C LYS A 91 0.48 10.57 0.32
N PHE A 92 -0.71 9.95 0.19
CA PHE A 92 -0.89 8.48 0.22
C PHE A 92 0.00 7.72 -0.78
N HIS A 93 0.31 8.33 -1.93
CA HIS A 93 1.22 7.76 -2.94
C HIS A 93 2.63 7.46 -2.40
N ARG A 94 3.07 8.18 -1.36
CA ARG A 94 4.37 8.00 -0.70
C ARG A 94 4.33 7.09 0.52
N PHE A 95 3.17 6.58 0.90
CA PHE A 95 3.04 5.77 2.11
C PHE A 95 3.87 4.49 2.01
N LYS A 96 4.52 4.14 3.11
CA LYS A 96 5.16 2.83 3.29
C LYS A 96 4.15 1.83 3.85
N ALA A 97 4.47 0.54 3.76
CA ALA A 97 3.62 -0.54 4.24
C ALA A 97 3.14 -0.36 5.69
N ASN A 98 3.99 0.13 6.59
CA ASN A 98 3.60 0.41 7.98
C ASN A 98 2.54 1.50 8.11
N GLU A 99 2.59 2.55 7.28
CA GLU A 99 1.58 3.60 7.27
C GLU A 99 0.26 3.06 6.71
N LEU A 100 0.33 2.25 5.65
CA LEU A 100 -0.82 1.59 5.04
C LEU A 100 -1.49 0.60 6.01
N ARG A 101 -0.70 -0.10 6.83
CA ARG A 101 -1.18 -0.94 7.94
C ARG A 101 -1.99 -0.12 8.94
N LEU A 102 -1.48 1.04 9.35
CA LEU A 102 -2.17 1.91 10.32
C LEU A 102 -3.50 2.42 9.77
N ILE A 103 -3.52 2.81 8.49
CA ILE A 103 -4.76 3.22 7.83
C ILE A 103 -5.75 2.06 7.79
N LEU A 104 -5.34 0.87 7.34
CA LEU A 104 -6.24 -0.28 7.25
C LEU A 104 -6.85 -0.64 8.62
N LEU A 105 -6.04 -0.66 9.67
CA LEU A 105 -6.48 -1.11 10.99
C LEU A 105 -7.27 -0.05 11.78
N PHE A 106 -6.93 1.23 11.62
CA PHE A 106 -7.43 2.28 12.52
C PHE A 106 -8.19 3.42 11.83
N ALA A 107 -8.09 3.58 10.51
CA ALA A 107 -8.83 4.62 9.79
C ALA A 107 -10.27 4.24 9.45
N ALA A 108 -10.68 2.98 9.69
CA ALA A 108 -12.01 2.49 9.36
C ALA A 108 -13.16 3.36 9.91
N PRO A 109 -13.13 3.87 11.17
CA PRO A 109 -14.19 4.77 11.66
C PRO A 109 -14.26 6.10 10.90
N VAL A 110 -13.10 6.66 10.53
CA VAL A 110 -13.02 7.91 9.76
C VAL A 110 -13.56 7.70 8.35
N PHE A 111 -13.17 6.58 7.73
CA PHE A 111 -13.70 6.21 6.42
C PHE A 111 -15.19 5.94 6.47
N LYS A 112 -15.72 5.20 7.46
CA LYS A 112 -17.15 4.95 7.60
C LYS A 112 -17.98 6.24 7.68
N HIS A 113 -17.45 7.28 8.31
CA HIS A 113 -18.14 8.58 8.41
C HIS A 113 -18.16 9.36 7.09
N HIS A 114 -17.17 9.16 6.21
CA HIS A 114 -16.99 9.97 5.00
C HIS A 114 -17.26 9.21 3.68
N LEU A 115 -17.07 7.89 3.66
CA LEU A 115 -17.42 7.00 2.55
C LEU A 115 -18.95 6.87 2.52
N THR A 116 -19.53 7.02 1.33
CA THR A 116 -20.98 7.01 1.08
C THR A 116 -21.61 5.68 1.53
N SER A 117 -22.86 5.71 2.01
CA SER A 117 -23.58 4.50 2.47
C SER A 117 -23.86 3.48 1.37
N THR A 118 -23.55 3.80 0.10
CA THR A 118 -23.76 2.93 -1.06
C THR A 118 -22.72 1.82 -1.19
N ILE A 119 -21.61 1.89 -0.43
CA ILE A 119 -20.51 0.90 -0.48
C ILE A 119 -20.62 -0.13 0.67
N TYR A 120 -21.58 0.03 1.58
CA TYR A 120 -21.89 -0.92 2.65
C TYR A 120 -23.27 -1.54 2.46
#